data_AF-A0A4R2IBI4-F1
#
_entry.id   AF-A0A4R2IBI4-F1
#
_cell.length_a   1.000
_cell.length_b   1.000
_cell.length_c   1.000
_cell.angle_alpha   90.00
_cell.angle_beta   90.00
_cell.angle_gamma   90.00
#
_symmetry.space_group_name_H-M   'P 1'
#
loop_
_entity.id
_entity.type
_entity.pdbx_description
1 polymer ?
#
loop_
_entity_poly.entity_id
_entity_poly.type
_entity_poly.pdbx_seq_one_letter_code
_entity_poly.pdbx_strand_id
1 'polypeptide(L)'
;MPVIAQLVQADEDTVRDVIHRFNEVGLACLDPQWAGGRPRLLSRDDEDFVIRTATTRPTTLGQPCTRWSLRKLVAYLRKASRPDHPHRP
;
A
#
# COMPACT_ATOMS: atom_id res chain seq x y z
N MET A 1 -26.07 1.58 -25.92
CA MET A 1 -25.90 3.04 -25.81
C MET A 1 -24.57 3.46 -26.45
N PRO A 2 -24.45 3.37 -27.80
CA PRO A 2 -23.16 3.54 -28.47
C PRO A 2 -22.59 4.96 -28.36
N VAL A 3 -23.45 5.99 -28.34
CA VAL A 3 -23.01 7.39 -28.29
C VAL A 3 -22.36 7.75 -26.94
N ILE A 4 -22.95 7.30 -25.83
CA ILE A 4 -22.42 7.57 -24.49
C ILE A 4 -21.10 6.82 -24.29
N ALA A 5 -21.03 5.55 -24.70
CA ALA A 5 -19.82 4.72 -24.66
C ALA A 5 -18.65 5.35 -25.44
N GLN A 6 -18.92 5.88 -26.64
CA GLN A 6 -17.92 6.61 -27.44
C GLN A 6 -17.47 7.90 -26.75
N LEU A 7 -18.40 8.67 -26.17
CA LEU A 7 -18.09 9.92 -25.50
C LEU A 7 -17.20 9.71 -24.27
N VAL A 8 -17.45 8.65 -23.49
CA VAL A 8 -16.71 8.33 -22.26
C VAL A 8 -15.54 7.37 -22.47
N GLN A 9 -15.26 6.97 -23.72
CA GLN A 9 -14.22 6.01 -24.08
C GLN A 9 -14.30 4.71 -23.25
N ALA A 10 -15.51 4.18 -23.09
CA ALA A 10 -15.78 2.95 -22.35
C ALA A 10 -16.48 1.93 -23.25
N ASP A 11 -16.48 0.67 -22.83
CA ASP A 11 -17.26 -0.37 -23.47
C ASP A 11 -18.78 -0.17 -23.24
N GLU A 12 -19.60 -0.55 -24.21
CA GLU A 12 -21.05 -0.36 -24.14
C GLU A 12 -21.70 -1.11 -22.97
N ASP A 13 -21.21 -2.31 -22.65
CA ASP A 13 -21.73 -3.09 -21.53
C ASP A 13 -21.35 -2.45 -20.20
N THR A 14 -20.14 -1.88 -20.09
CA THR A 14 -19.73 -1.10 -18.90
C THR A 14 -20.64 0.10 -18.67
N VAL A 15 -20.98 0.85 -19.73
CA VAL A 15 -21.92 1.97 -19.62
C VAL A 15 -23.31 1.51 -19.20
N ARG A 16 -23.77 0.37 -19.75
CA ARG A 16 -25.06 -0.21 -19.39
C ARG A 16 -25.10 -0.57 -17.91
N ASP A 17 -24.06 -1.23 -17.39
CA ASP A 17 -23.98 -1.64 -15.99
C ASP A 17 -23.94 -0.44 -15.04
N VAL A 18 -23.18 0.60 -15.38
CA VAL A 18 -23.11 1.83 -14.59
C VAL A 18 -24.46 2.54 -14.55
N ILE A 19 -25.17 2.64 -15.67
CA ILE A 19 -26.50 3.27 -15.72
C ILE A 19 -27.52 2.48 -14.89
N HIS A 20 -27.54 1.14 -14.99
CA HIS A 20 -28.45 0.34 -14.17
C HIS A 20 -28.16 0.52 -12.68
N ARG A 21 -26.88 0.43 -12.29
CA ARG A 21 -26.47 0.60 -10.90
C ARG A 21 -26.76 2.00 -10.37
N PHE A 22 -26.59 3.04 -11.20
CA PHE A 22 -26.98 4.41 -10.86
C PHE A 22 -28.50 4.53 -10.65
N ASN A 23 -29.32 3.90 -11.50
CA ASN A 23 -30.77 3.94 -11.35
C ASN A 23 -31.26 3.19 -10.10
N GLU A 24 -30.51 2.19 -9.63
CA GLU A 24 -30.85 1.40 -8.44
C GLU A 24 -30.45 2.09 -7.12
N VAL A 25 -29.21 2.60 -7.04
CA VAL A 25 -28.62 3.08 -5.77
C VAL A 25 -28.14 4.54 -5.81
N GLY A 26 -28.40 5.25 -6.92
CA GLY A 26 -27.97 6.64 -7.12
C GLY A 26 -26.45 6.78 -7.13
N LEU A 27 -25.94 7.94 -6.69
CA LEU A 27 -24.51 8.25 -6.67
C LEU A 27 -23.67 7.30 -5.80
N ALA A 28 -24.28 6.56 -4.87
CA ALA A 28 -23.58 5.53 -4.10
C ALA A 28 -23.00 4.41 -4.98
N CYS A 29 -23.43 4.28 -6.24
CA CYS A 29 -22.81 3.35 -7.19
C CYS A 29 -21.36 3.71 -7.53
N LEU A 30 -20.96 4.97 -7.35
CA LEU A 30 -19.62 5.49 -7.61
C LEU A 30 -18.72 5.43 -6.38
N ASP A 31 -19.24 4.99 -5.23
CA ASP A 31 -18.43 4.86 -4.03
C ASP A 31 -17.29 3.87 -4.32
N PRO A 32 -16.02 4.29 -4.14
CA PRO A 32 -14.89 3.41 -4.37
C PRO A 32 -15.04 2.19 -3.46
N GLN A 33 -15.17 1.03 -4.09
CA GLN A 33 -14.99 -0.23 -3.40
C GLN A 33 -13.50 -0.37 -3.10
N TRP A 34 -13.05 0.28 -2.03
CA TRP A 34 -11.77 0.00 -1.41
C TRP A 34 -11.86 -1.43 -0.87
N ALA A 35 -11.65 -2.41 -1.75
CA ALA A 35 -11.35 -3.75 -1.32
C ALA A 35 -10.13 -3.60 -0.41
N GLY A 36 -10.29 -3.92 0.87
CA GLY A 36 -9.18 -3.95 1.81
C GLY A 36 -8.06 -4.72 1.12
N GLY A 37 -6.97 -4.01 0.81
CA GLY A 37 -5.88 -4.58 0.02
C GLY A 37 -5.28 -5.80 0.73
N ARG A 38 -4.23 -6.37 0.15
CA ARG A 38 -3.46 -7.42 0.79
C ARG A 38 -3.24 -7.08 2.28
N PRO A 39 -3.53 -8.01 3.22
CA PRO A 39 -3.38 -7.75 4.64
C PRO A 39 -2.03 -7.10 4.96
N ARG A 40 -2.03 -6.12 5.85
CA ARG A 40 -0.80 -5.41 6.25
C ARG A 40 0.17 -6.43 6.83
N LEU A 41 1.35 -6.54 6.21
CA LEU A 41 2.41 -7.45 6.64
C LEU A 41 3.30 -6.84 7.74
N LEU A 42 3.28 -5.52 7.87
CA LEU A 42 4.05 -4.78 8.86
C LEU A 42 3.09 -4.29 9.96
N SER A 43 3.46 -4.57 11.21
CA SER A 43 2.82 -3.95 12.36
C SER A 43 3.28 -2.49 12.51
N ARG A 44 2.60 -1.72 13.36
CA ARG A 44 3.06 -0.37 13.71
C ARG A 44 4.44 -0.39 14.38
N ASP A 45 4.71 -1.40 15.20
CA ASP A 45 6.01 -1.55 15.87
C ASP A 45 7.14 -1.83 14.86
N ASP A 46 6.85 -2.60 13.81
CA ASP A 46 7.79 -2.81 12.71
C ASP A 46 8.06 -1.49 11.95
N GLU A 47 7.01 -0.71 11.67
CA GLU A 47 7.14 0.61 11.02
C GLU A 47 7.98 1.56 11.89
N ASP A 48 7.71 1.65 13.19
CA ASP A 48 8.44 2.50 14.14
C ASP A 48 9.90 2.07 14.28
N PHE A 49 10.18 0.77 14.27
CA PHE A 49 11.54 0.25 14.28
C PHE A 49 12.31 0.63 13.00
N VAL A 50 11.68 0.50 11.83
CA VAL A 50 12.28 0.90 10.55
C VAL A 50 12.53 2.41 10.51
N ILE A 51 11.57 3.23 10.94
CA ILE A 51 11.70 4.70 10.98
C ILE A 51 12.85 5.11 11.90
N ARG A 52 12.90 4.56 13.11
CA ARG A 52 13.97 4.85 14.09
C ARG A 52 15.34 4.46 13.56
N THR A 53 15.44 3.32 12.90
CA THR A 53 16.68 2.85 12.29
C THR A 53 17.11 3.77 11.14
N ALA A 54 16.18 4.12 10.25
CA ALA A 54 16.45 4.97 9.09
C ALA A 54 16.82 6.42 9.45
N THR A 55 16.31 6.92 10.58
CA THR A 55 16.62 8.28 11.08
C THR A 55 17.90 8.34 11.92
N THR A 56 18.32 7.21 12.49
CA THR A 56 19.60 7.11 13.23
C THR A 56 20.78 7.11 12.25
N ARG A 57 21.88 7.80 12.57
CA ARG A 57 23.09 7.75 11.74
C ARG A 57 23.67 6.33 11.73
N PRO A 58 24.00 5.76 10.56
CA PRO A 58 24.49 4.38 10.50
C PRO A 58 25.78 4.15 11.29
N THR A 59 26.64 5.17 11.41
CA THR A 59 27.86 5.12 12.22
C THR A 59 27.57 4.85 13.70
N THR A 60 26.45 5.37 14.22
CA THR A 60 26.00 5.13 15.61
C THR A 60 25.54 3.68 15.80
N LEU A 61 25.17 3.00 14.72
CA LEU A 61 24.75 1.60 14.68
C LEU A 61 25.89 0.66 14.22
N GLY A 62 27.14 1.14 14.25
CA GLY A 62 28.33 0.38 13.90
C GLY A 62 28.47 0.03 12.42
N GLN A 63 27.73 0.70 11.53
CA GLN A 63 27.83 0.49 10.09
C GLN A 63 28.93 1.35 9.46
N PRO A 64 29.69 0.82 8.48
CA PRO A 64 30.75 1.54 7.78
C PRO A 64 30.18 2.48 6.70
N CYS A 65 29.14 3.24 7.03
CA CYS A 65 28.57 4.25 6.16
C CYS A 65 28.09 5.48 6.94
N THR A 66 28.23 6.65 6.33
CA THR A 66 27.86 7.93 6.96
C THR A 66 26.39 8.28 6.77
N ARG A 67 25.72 7.69 5.78
CA ARG A 67 24.29 7.82 5.50
C ARG A 67 23.70 6.49 5.07
N TRP A 68 22.40 6.33 5.30
CA TRP A 68 21.66 5.19 4.78
C TRP A 68 21.46 5.32 3.28
N SER A 69 21.80 4.26 2.57
CA SER A 69 21.12 3.94 1.32
C SER A 69 20.07 2.87 1.61
N LEU A 70 19.00 2.81 0.82
CA LEU A 70 17.94 1.82 1.01
C LEU A 70 18.49 0.38 1.05
N ARG A 71 19.46 0.06 0.17
CA ARG A 71 20.14 -1.25 0.16
C ARG A 71 20.86 -1.56 1.47
N LYS A 72 21.60 -0.60 2.03
CA LYS A 72 22.33 -0.79 3.30
C LYS A 72 21.37 -0.89 4.49
N LEU A 73 20.30 -0.09 4.48
CA LEU A 73 19.25 -0.16 5.49
C LEU A 73 18.58 -1.54 5.48
N VAL A 74 18.17 -2.04 4.32
CA VAL A 74 17.58 -3.40 4.19
C VAL A 74 18.55 -4.47 4.66
N ALA A 75 19.83 -4.40 4.30
CA ALA A 75 20.83 -5.37 4.74
C ALA A 75 21.01 -5.36 6.27
N TYR A 76 21.03 -4.17 6.88
CA TYR A 76 21.07 -4.03 8.33
C TYR A 76 19.81 -4.58 8.99
N LEU A 77 18.63 -4.20 8.51
CA LEU A 77 17.35 -4.66 9.04
C LEU A 77 17.25 -6.18 8.96
N ARG A 78 17.62 -6.82 7.83
CA ARG A 78 17.64 -8.29 7.73
C ARG A 78 18.52 -8.96 8.78
N LYS A 79 19.64 -8.34 9.16
CA LYS A 79 20.51 -8.84 10.23
C LYS A 79 19.91 -8.59 11.63
N ALA A 80 19.26 -7.43 11.82
CA ALA A 80 18.64 -7.05 13.08
C ALA A 80 17.32 -7.78 13.35
N SER A 81 16.59 -8.20 12.31
CA SER A 81 15.27 -8.84 12.37
C SER A 81 15.30 -10.35 12.62
N ARG A 82 16.33 -10.90 13.29
CA ARG A 82 16.32 -12.33 13.67
C ARG A 82 15.23 -12.57 14.75
N PRO A 83 14.39 -13.61 14.62
CA PRO A 83 12.97 -13.51 14.94
C PRO A 83 12.69 -13.97 16.37
N ASP A 84 12.24 -13.04 17.20
CA ASP A 84 11.30 -13.34 18.28
C ASP A 84 10.50 -12.07 18.59
N HIS A 85 9.51 -11.79 17.74
CA HIS A 85 8.48 -10.82 18.08
C HIS A 85 7.11 -11.49 18.02
N PRO A 86 6.44 -11.67 19.17
CA PRO A 86 5.36 -12.63 19.33
C PRO A 86 4.02 -12.01 18.95
N HIS A 87 3.88 -11.37 17.79
CA HIS A 87 2.57 -10.85 17.36
C HIS A 87 2.40 -11.00 15.85
N ARG A 88 2.23 -12.25 15.42
CA ARG A 88 1.60 -12.59 14.15
C ARG A 88 0.23 -13.20 14.49
N PRO A 89 -0.90 -12.60 14.10
CA PRO A 89 -2.20 -13.28 14.20
C PRO A 89 -2.25 -14.48 13.24
#